data_AF-A0A7K0FV57-F1
#
_entry.id   AF-A0A7K0FV57-F1
#
_cell.length_a   1.000
_cell.length_b   1.000
_cell.length_c   1.000
_cell.angle_alpha   90.00
_cell.angle_beta   90.00
_cell.angle_gamma   90.00
#
_symmetry.space_group_name_H-M   'P 1'
#
loop_
_entity.id
_entity.type
_entity.pdbx_description
1 polymer ?
#
loop_
_entity_poly.entity_id
_entity_poly.type
_entity_poly.pdbx_seq_one_letter_code
_entity_poly.pdbx_strand_id
1 'polypeptide(L)'
;MEKSIQELFDQYEEKSLEVEAAKKAMDEAVVPDLSKEEYITSEQADEHLIACVERERREKELETLSQEWSEIQDALVGKLCKINTKVLVKDRRDECTVLIHCEGGGIMIEDSEIN
;
A
#
# COMPACT_ATOMS: atom_id res chain seq x y z
N MET A 1 -20.58 10.13 8.00
CA MET A 1 -20.66 10.81 6.69
C MET A 1 -19.89 9.95 5.71
N GLU A 2 -20.47 9.62 4.55
CA GLU A 2 -19.73 8.91 3.52
C GLU A 2 -18.68 9.85 2.89
N LYS A 3 -17.46 9.34 2.67
CA LYS A 3 -16.41 10.06 1.93
C LYS A 3 -16.83 10.25 0.47
N SER A 4 -16.42 11.37 -0.12
CA SER A 4 -16.56 11.65 -1.55
C SER A 4 -15.56 10.83 -2.38
N ILE A 5 -15.77 10.76 -3.70
CA ILE A 5 -14.87 10.05 -4.61
C ILE A 5 -13.48 10.68 -4.62
N GLN A 6 -13.39 12.01 -4.60
CA GLN A 6 -12.11 12.71 -4.53
C GLN A 6 -11.37 12.39 -3.23
N GLU A 7 -12.04 12.42 -2.08
CA GLU A 7 -11.41 12.09 -0.79
C GLU A 7 -10.95 10.62 -0.72
N LEU A 8 -11.71 9.70 -1.33
CA LEU A 8 -11.32 8.30 -1.41
C LEU A 8 -10.14 8.08 -2.35
N PHE A 9 -10.10 8.79 -3.48
CA PHE A 9 -8.97 8.74 -4.41
C PHE A 9 -7.71 9.32 -3.80
N ASP A 10 -7.80 10.48 -3.14
CA ASP A 10 -6.67 11.11 -2.43
C ASP A 10 -6.08 10.13 -1.39
N GLN A 11 -6.93 9.44 -0.62
CA GLN A 11 -6.50 8.46 0.38
C GLN A 11 -5.96 7.17 -0.22
N TYR A 12 -6.53 6.72 -1.33
CA TYR A 12 -6.07 5.53 -2.04
C TYR A 12 -4.62 5.72 -2.50
N GLU A 13 -4.31 6.88 -3.09
CA GLU A 13 -2.97 7.23 -3.53
C GLU A 13 -1.98 7.36 -2.36
N GLU A 14 -2.37 8.09 -1.31
CA GLU A 14 -1.53 8.27 -0.11
C GLU A 14 -1.21 6.93 0.54
N LYS A 15 -2.22 6.07 0.74
CA LYS A 15 -2.03 4.76 1.36
C LYS A 15 -1.27 3.77 0.47
N SER A 16 -1.42 3.87 -0.85
CA SER A 16 -0.61 3.07 -1.79
C SER A 16 0.88 3.33 -1.57
N LEU A 17 1.28 4.59 -1.38
CA LEU A 17 2.67 4.96 -1.10
C LEU A 17 3.16 4.44 0.26
N GLU A 18 2.34 4.51 1.30
CA GLU A 18 2.68 3.95 2.61
C GLU A 18 2.92 2.43 2.52
N VAL A 19 2.06 1.71 1.79
CA VAL A 19 2.20 0.27 1.55
C VAL A 19 3.47 -0.02 0.75
N GLU A 20 3.76 0.72 -0.32
CA GLU A 20 4.99 0.55 -1.11
C GLU A 20 6.25 0.81 -0.28
N ALA A 21 6.26 1.88 0.53
CA ALA A 21 7.36 2.20 1.42
C ALA A 21 7.58 1.12 2.48
N ALA A 22 6.50 0.60 3.08
CA ALA A 22 6.57 -0.49 4.05
C ALA A 22 7.06 -1.80 3.43
N LYS A 23 6.60 -2.15 2.21
CA LYS A 23 7.12 -3.30 1.45
C LYS A 23 8.60 -3.17 1.18
N LYS A 24 9.04 -2.00 0.72
CA LYS A 24 10.46 -1.75 0.46
C LYS A 24 11.31 -1.86 1.73
N ALA A 25 10.84 -1.29 2.85
CA ALA A 25 11.52 -1.40 4.13
C ALA A 25 11.61 -2.84 4.65
N MET A 26 10.61 -3.67 4.34
CA MET A 26 10.59 -5.11 4.62
C MET A 26 11.60 -5.88 3.75
N ASP A 27 11.64 -5.61 2.45
CA ASP A 27 12.58 -6.25 1.53
C ASP A 27 14.04 -5.92 1.86
N GLU A 28 14.31 -4.71 2.35
CA GLU A 28 15.62 -4.27 2.83
C GLU A 28 15.98 -4.88 4.21
N ALA A 29 15.00 -5.33 4.99
CA ALA A 29 15.18 -5.91 6.33
C ALA A 29 15.57 -7.39 6.28
N VAL A 30 16.70 -7.70 5.62
CA VAL A 30 17.18 -9.07 5.49
C VAL A 30 17.66 -9.60 6.84
N VAL A 31 16.98 -10.63 7.34
CA VAL A 31 17.41 -11.38 8.52
C VAL A 31 18.28 -12.57 8.04
N PRO A 32 19.57 -12.64 8.42
CA PRO A 32 20.46 -13.70 7.97
C PRO A 32 20.04 -15.06 8.52
N ASP A 33 20.05 -16.09 7.68
CA ASP A 33 19.81 -17.48 8.09
C ASP A 33 21.06 -18.06 8.77
N LEU A 34 20.98 -18.26 10.08
CA LEU A 34 22.08 -18.81 10.89
C LEU A 34 22.08 -20.35 10.94
N SER A 35 21.13 -21.05 10.29
CA SER A 35 21.00 -22.51 10.37
C SER A 35 22.18 -23.30 9.79
N LYS A 36 23.04 -22.63 9.00
CA LYS A 36 24.22 -23.22 8.37
C LYS A 36 25.51 -22.93 9.12
N GLU A 37 25.48 -22.08 10.15
CA GLU A 37 26.64 -21.78 10.98
C GLU A 37 26.90 -22.95 11.96
N GLU A 38 28.17 -23.33 12.13
CA GLU A 38 28.56 -24.42 13.05
C GLU A 38 28.38 -24.01 14.52
N TYR A 39 28.60 -22.72 14.82
CA TYR A 39 28.32 -22.09 16.11
C TYR A 39 28.21 -20.57 15.95
N ILE A 40 27.53 -19.91 16.89
CA ILE A 40 27.42 -18.45 17.01
C ILE A 40 27.72 -18.03 18.44
N THR A 41 28.10 -16.77 18.66
CA THR A 41 28.23 -16.21 20.01
C THR A 41 26.86 -15.86 20.61
N SER A 42 26.80 -15.67 21.93
CA SER A 42 25.58 -15.20 22.58
C SER A 42 25.16 -13.82 22.08
N GLU A 43 26.11 -12.92 21.82
CA GLU A 43 25.85 -11.58 21.28
C GLU A 43 25.21 -11.67 19.88
N GLN A 44 25.73 -12.55 19.01
CA GLN A 44 25.16 -12.79 17.68
C GLN A 44 23.76 -13.39 17.74
N ALA A 45 23.51 -14.27 18.72
CA ALA A 45 22.18 -14.83 18.94
C ALA A 45 21.17 -13.75 19.37
N ASP A 46 21.56 -12.87 20.29
CA ASP A 46 20.72 -11.76 20.76
C ASP A 46 20.42 -10.76 19.63
N GLU A 47 21.43 -10.38 18.84
CA GLU A 47 21.26 -9.52 17.67
C GLU A 47 20.29 -10.13 16.64
N HIS A 48 20.43 -11.43 16.36
CA HIS A 48 19.54 -12.14 15.45
C HIS A 48 18.09 -12.18 15.96
N LEU A 49 17.89 -12.44 17.26
CA LEU A 49 16.56 -12.41 17.86
C LEU A 49 15.91 -11.03 17.76
N ILE A 50 16.66 -9.96 18.00
CA ILE A 50 16.17 -8.58 17.83
C ILE A 50 15.76 -8.33 16.38
N ALA A 51 16.58 -8.76 15.41
CA ALA A 51 16.27 -8.62 13.99
C ALA A 51 15.00 -9.40 13.58
N CYS A 52 14.79 -10.61 14.11
CA CYS A 52 13.56 -11.38 13.90
C CYS A 52 12.33 -10.65 14.44
N VAL A 53 12.39 -10.15 15.67
CA VAL A 53 11.26 -9.42 16.30
C VAL A 53 10.93 -8.15 15.53
N GLU A 54 11.94 -7.38 15.12
CA GLU A 54 11.72 -6.17 14.32
C GLU A 54 11.13 -6.48 12.94
N ARG A 55 11.52 -7.59 12.32
CA ARG A 55 10.92 -8.06 11.07
C ARG A 55 9.45 -8.45 11.26
N GLU A 56 9.12 -9.26 12.26
CA GLU A 56 7.73 -9.63 12.56
C GLU A 56 6.85 -8.39 12.80
N ARG A 57 7.40 -7.38 13.49
CA ARG A 57 6.70 -6.11 13.70
C ARG A 57 6.42 -5.40 12.38
N ARG A 58 7.40 -5.29 11.49
CA ARG A 58 7.24 -4.65 10.17
C ARG A 58 6.28 -5.43 9.27
N GLU A 59 6.28 -6.76 9.34
CA GLU A 59 5.30 -7.61 8.63
C GLU A 59 3.88 -7.28 9.07
N LYS A 60 3.66 -7.14 10.38
CA LYS A 60 2.36 -6.76 10.92
C LYS A 60 1.93 -5.33 10.55
N GLU A 61 2.87 -4.39 10.54
CA GLU A 61 2.63 -3.02 10.10
C GLU A 61 2.21 -3.01 8.61
N LEU A 62 2.92 -3.76 7.76
CA LEU A 62 2.59 -3.91 6.34
C LEU A 62 1.21 -4.55 6.13
N GLU A 63 0.87 -5.60 6.87
CA GLU A 63 -0.45 -6.24 6.82
C GLU A 63 -1.55 -5.23 7.17
N THR A 64 -1.34 -4.43 8.22
CA THR A 64 -2.30 -3.40 8.66
C THR A 64 -2.51 -2.34 7.57
N LEU A 65 -1.42 -1.79 7.03
CA LEU A 65 -1.49 -0.78 5.97
C LEU A 65 -2.15 -1.34 4.70
N SER A 66 -1.84 -2.58 4.34
CA SER A 66 -2.44 -3.25 3.18
C SER A 66 -3.95 -3.44 3.35
N GLN A 67 -4.38 -3.79 4.57
CA GLN A 67 -5.80 -3.91 4.90
C GLN A 67 -6.52 -2.56 4.83
N GLU A 68 -5.96 -1.50 5.42
CA GLU A 68 -6.50 -0.14 5.32
C GLU A 68 -6.63 0.33 3.87
N TRP A 69 -5.59 0.09 3.06
CA TRP A 69 -5.60 0.41 1.64
C TRP A 69 -6.68 -0.36 0.87
N SER A 70 -6.84 -1.67 1.15
CA SER A 70 -7.89 -2.50 0.56
C SER A 70 -9.29 -1.99 0.89
N GLU A 71 -9.54 -1.55 2.12
CA GLU A 71 -10.84 -0.99 2.52
C GLU A 71 -11.18 0.30 1.77
N ILE A 72 -10.17 1.16 1.54
CA ILE A 72 -10.33 2.37 0.74
C ILE A 72 -10.62 2.01 -0.72
N GLN A 73 -9.87 1.05 -1.27
CA GLN A 73 -10.07 0.54 -2.62
C GLN A 73 -11.50 0.00 -2.80
N ASP A 74 -11.98 -0.85 -1.91
CA ASP A 74 -13.33 -1.43 -1.97
C ASP A 74 -14.42 -0.34 -1.90
N ALA A 75 -14.24 0.66 -1.04
CA ALA A 75 -15.16 1.78 -0.94
C ALA A 75 -15.20 2.63 -2.23
N LEU A 76 -14.05 2.86 -2.85
CA LEU A 76 -13.93 3.61 -4.10
C LEU A 76 -14.51 2.82 -5.28
N VAL A 77 -14.13 1.56 -5.44
CA VAL A 77 -14.70 0.62 -6.44
C VAL A 77 -16.22 0.58 -6.30
N GLY A 78 -16.74 0.38 -5.08
CA GLY A 78 -18.17 0.32 -4.83
C GLY A 78 -18.94 1.57 -5.28
N LYS A 79 -18.31 2.76 -5.26
CA LYS A 79 -18.89 4.00 -5.81
C LYS A 79 -18.73 4.07 -7.33
N LEU A 80 -17.55 3.78 -7.86
CA LEU A 80 -17.28 3.83 -9.30
C LEU A 80 -18.15 2.84 -10.09
N CYS A 81 -18.34 1.61 -9.59
CA CYS A 81 -19.18 0.62 -10.28
C CYS A 81 -20.67 1.02 -10.28
N LYS A 82 -21.14 1.80 -9.29
CA LYS A 82 -22.51 2.34 -9.30
C LYS A 82 -22.68 3.45 -10.32
N ILE A 83 -21.64 4.27 -10.50
CA ILE A 83 -21.62 5.36 -11.48
C ILE A 83 -21.53 4.82 -12.90
N ASN A 84 -20.78 3.73 -13.08
CA ASN A 84 -20.65 2.99 -14.34
C ASN A 84 -20.22 3.88 -15.53
N THR A 85 -19.42 4.91 -15.24
CA THR A 85 -18.78 5.79 -16.21
C THR A 85 -17.47 6.33 -15.61
N LYS A 86 -16.66 6.97 -16.46
CA LYS A 86 -15.40 7.60 -16.06
C LYS A 86 -15.68 8.84 -15.22
N VAL A 87 -14.95 8.98 -14.12
CA VAL A 87 -15.01 10.13 -13.20
C VAL A 87 -13.69 10.87 -13.28
N LEU A 88 -13.75 12.17 -13.58
CA LEU A 88 -12.57 13.03 -13.54
C LEU A 88 -12.25 13.37 -12.08
N VAL A 89 -11.03 13.07 -11.64
CA VAL A 89 -10.50 13.45 -10.33
C VAL A 89 -9.22 14.23 -10.51
N LYS A 90 -8.90 15.08 -9.54
CA LYS A 90 -7.61 15.76 -9.51
C LYS A 90 -6.59 14.84 -8.84
N ASP A 91 -5.49 14.56 -9.53
CA ASP A 91 -4.34 13.99 -8.87
C ASP A 91 -3.56 15.12 -8.21
N ARG A 92 -3.46 15.07 -6.88
CA ARG A 92 -2.73 16.08 -6.12
C ARG A 92 -1.22 15.89 -6.18
N ARG A 93 -0.74 14.70 -6.57
CA ARG A 93 0.68 14.36 -6.64
C ARG A 93 1.33 14.99 -7.85
N ASP A 94 0.68 14.84 -9.01
CA ASP A 94 1.20 15.29 -10.31
C ASP A 94 0.57 16.61 -10.78
N GLU A 95 -0.26 17.23 -9.92
CA GLU A 95 -1.06 18.42 -10.23
C GLU A 95 -1.89 18.31 -11.52
N CYS A 96 -2.19 17.10 -11.96
CA CYS A 96 -2.92 16.81 -13.17
C CYS A 96 -4.36 16.35 -12.86
N THR A 97 -5.12 16.05 -13.91
CA THR A 97 -6.43 15.41 -13.78
C THR A 97 -6.39 14.06 -14.45
N VAL A 98 -6.96 13.06 -13.80
CA VAL A 98 -7.05 11.69 -14.29
C VAL A 98 -8.50 11.24 -14.33
N LEU A 99 -8.80 10.31 -15.24
CA LEU A 99 -10.09 9.65 -15.32
C LEU A 99 -10.01 8.31 -14.60
N ILE A 100 -10.87 8.13 -13.60
CA ILE A 100 -10.98 6.87 -12.88
C ILE A 100 -12.30 6.16 -13.18
N HIS A 101 -12.27 4.84 -13.32
CA HIS A 101 -13.49 4.04 -13.48
C HIS A 101 -13.34 2.64 -12.90
N CYS A 102 -14.47 1.95 -12.72
CA CYS A 102 -14.50 0.57 -12.27
C CYS A 102 -14.56 -0.37 -13.46
N GLU A 103 -13.58 -1.26 -13.57
CA GLU A 103 -13.57 -2.35 -14.56
C GLU A 103 -13.18 -3.66 -13.86
N GLY A 104 -14.00 -4.70 -14.02
CA GLY A 104 -13.72 -6.02 -13.42
C GLY A 104 -13.64 -6.05 -11.89
N GLY A 105 -14.12 -5.01 -11.19
CA GLY A 105 -13.98 -4.86 -9.74
C GLY A 105 -12.67 -4.20 -9.30
N GLY A 106 -11.85 -3.71 -10.23
CA GLY A 106 -10.66 -2.90 -9.96
C GLY A 106 -10.89 -1.42 -10.28
N ILE A 107 -9.96 -0.58 -9.84
CA ILE A 107 -9.89 0.85 -10.19
C ILE A 107 -8.95 0.97 -11.38
N MET A 108 -9.47 1.49 -12.49
CA MET A 108 -8.68 1.87 -13.65
C MET A 108 -8.42 3.36 -13.60
N ILE A 109 -7.16 3.76 -13.79
CA ILE A 109 -6.73 5.16 -13.83
C ILE A 109 -6.20 5.42 -15.24
N GLU A 110 -6.73 6.44 -15.90
CA GLU A 110 -6.32 6.88 -17.23
C GLU A 110 -5.91 8.35 -17.19
N ASP A 111 -4.78 8.68 -17.81
CA ASP A 111 -4.37 10.07 -17.96
C ASP A 111 -5.42 10.84 -18.75
N SER A 112 -5.85 11.97 -18.21
CA SER A 112 -6.72 12.87 -18.95
C SER A 112 -5.85 13.74 -19.85
N GLU A 113 -5.76 13.40 -21.14
CA GLU A 113 -5.26 14.29 -22.19
C GLU A 113 -6.25 15.45 -22.44
N ILE A 114 -6.73 16.12 -21.39
CA ILE A 114 -7.48 17.36 -21.54
C ILE A 114 -6.45 18.43 -21.91
N ASN A 115 -6.19 18.53 -23.22
CA ASN A 115 -5.64 19.73 -23.85
C ASN A 115 -6.54 20.95 -23.56
#